data_AF-A0A0Q4RSC6-F1
#
_entry.id   AF-A0A0Q4RSC6-F1
#
_cell.length_a   1.000
_cell.length_b   1.000
_cell.length_c   1.000
_cell.angle_alpha   90.00
_cell.angle_beta   90.00
_cell.angle_gamma   90.00
#
_symmetry.space_group_name_H-M   'P 1'
#
loop_
_entity.id
_entity.type
_entity.pdbx_description
1 polymer ?
#
loop_
_entity_poly.entity_id
_entity_poly.type
_entity_poly.pdbx_seq_one_letter_code
_entity_poly.pdbx_strand_id
1 'polypeptide(L)'
;MEKSVFEEIPTEKIYTEKAITVGTFLGGPLVAGYFMAENFKVFGDFDKARKTWIITILATIFIFGLIFLIPENINIPNMIFPIIYMGIAAYFTKKYQEKQINTHIENGGEHYNWWRTLLISIIGISVLLGAVFSISFLTEAANGRLAESTKKYGTMNHEIAYQSNINENEVDKIAVAFEKTFFFDDAITKYVYLEKIDNTYEISISCNESVKDDAIAAQPFVQLRDDMQKYFPHNKIILKLVVDNLDNVVKRIE
;
A
#
# COMPACT_ATOMS: atom_id res chain seq x y z
N MET A 1 38.67 50.69 -21.58
CA MET A 1 38.51 49.65 -20.54
C MET A 1 37.95 48.41 -21.21
N GLU A 2 38.82 47.50 -21.63
CA GLU A 2 38.41 46.15 -21.98
C GLU A 2 37.88 45.48 -20.71
N LYS A 3 36.61 45.05 -20.72
CA LYS A 3 36.12 44.10 -19.72
C LYS A 3 36.86 42.80 -20.00
N SER A 4 37.58 42.27 -19.01
CA SER A 4 38.22 40.96 -19.17
C SER A 4 37.13 39.92 -19.44
N VAL A 5 37.13 39.37 -20.66
CA VAL A 5 36.21 38.34 -21.14
C VAL A 5 36.69 36.98 -20.61
N PHE A 6 36.72 36.83 -19.29
CA PHE A 6 36.77 35.52 -18.67
C PHE A 6 35.38 35.31 -18.08
N GLU A 7 34.52 34.60 -18.81
CA GLU A 7 33.35 33.98 -18.18
C GLU A 7 33.87 33.05 -17.08
N GLU A 8 33.50 33.36 -15.83
CA GLU A 8 33.87 32.52 -14.69
C GLU A 8 33.27 31.12 -14.90
N ILE A 9 34.12 30.09 -14.78
CA ILE A 9 33.69 28.70 -14.92
C ILE A 9 32.67 28.40 -13.81
N PRO A 10 31.45 27.92 -14.13
CA PRO A 10 30.47 27.56 -13.12
C PRO A 10 31.02 26.49 -12.17
N THR A 11 31.03 26.79 -10.87
CA THR A 11 31.63 25.91 -9.84
C THR A 11 30.68 24.85 -9.31
N GLU A 12 29.37 25.08 -9.40
CA GLU A 12 28.35 24.15 -8.93
C GLU A 12 27.99 23.10 -10.00
N LYS A 13 27.55 21.92 -9.54
CA LYS A 13 27.21 20.80 -10.43
C LYS A 13 25.72 20.74 -10.68
N ILE A 14 25.35 20.42 -11.92
CA ILE A 14 23.96 20.23 -12.32
C ILE A 14 23.66 18.77 -12.69
N TYR A 15 22.38 18.43 -12.75
CA TYR A 15 21.87 17.21 -13.39
C TYR A 15 21.58 17.49 -14.86
N THR A 16 22.06 16.61 -15.74
CA THR A 16 21.77 16.70 -17.18
C THR A 16 20.34 16.25 -17.50
N GLU A 17 19.83 16.59 -18.67
CA GLU A 17 18.52 16.12 -19.14
C GLU A 17 18.41 14.59 -19.12
N LYS A 18 19.48 13.88 -19.51
CA LYS A 18 19.55 12.42 -19.45
C LYS A 18 19.49 11.89 -18.02
N ALA A 19 20.22 12.51 -17.09
CA ALA A 19 20.18 12.12 -15.69
C ALA A 19 18.78 12.34 -15.10
N ILE A 20 18.13 13.47 -15.43
CA ILE A 20 16.76 13.76 -15.00
C ILE A 20 15.80 12.71 -15.54
N THR A 21 15.85 12.43 -16.84
CA THR A 21 14.94 11.48 -17.49
C THR A 21 15.12 10.06 -16.94
N VAL A 22 16.34 9.55 -16.90
CA VAL A 22 16.63 8.17 -16.46
C VAL A 22 16.38 8.00 -14.96
N GLY A 23 16.84 8.93 -14.13
CA GLY A 23 16.60 8.80 -12.69
C GLY A 23 15.14 9.06 -12.31
N THR A 24 14.39 9.84 -13.11
CA THR A 24 12.93 9.89 -12.98
C THR A 24 12.32 8.53 -13.25
N PHE A 25 12.67 7.88 -14.37
CA PHE A 25 12.15 6.55 -14.71
C PHE A 25 12.39 5.53 -13.58
N LEU A 26 13.60 5.53 -13.01
CA LEU A 26 13.99 4.61 -11.94
C LEU A 26 13.39 4.96 -10.58
N GLY A 27 13.43 6.23 -10.18
CA GLY A 27 13.12 6.68 -8.82
C GLY A 27 11.78 7.40 -8.64
N GLY A 28 11.05 7.64 -9.73
CA GLY A 28 9.73 8.25 -9.73
C GLY A 28 9.72 9.79 -9.75
N PRO A 29 8.53 10.41 -9.69
CA PRO A 29 8.35 11.85 -9.86
C PRO A 29 9.04 12.71 -8.78
N LEU A 30 9.23 12.17 -7.56
CA LEU A 30 9.99 12.87 -6.51
C LEU A 30 11.46 13.06 -6.91
N VAL A 31 12.06 12.08 -7.58
CA VAL A 31 13.44 12.16 -8.07
C VAL A 31 13.55 13.17 -9.21
N ALA A 32 12.55 13.22 -10.09
CA ALA A 32 12.43 14.29 -11.09
C ALA A 32 12.45 15.67 -10.42
N GLY A 33 11.63 15.83 -9.38
CA GLY A 33 11.51 17.07 -8.62
C GLY A 33 12.81 17.47 -7.94
N TYR A 34 13.49 16.53 -7.29
CA TYR A 34 14.78 16.76 -6.66
C TYR A 34 15.81 17.25 -7.70
N PHE A 35 16.01 16.54 -8.81
CA PHE A 35 17.02 16.93 -9.80
C PHE A 35 16.74 18.29 -10.44
N MET A 36 15.48 18.53 -10.83
CA MET A 36 15.09 19.81 -11.40
C MET A 36 15.21 20.95 -10.37
N ALA A 37 14.85 20.72 -9.11
CA ALA A 37 14.96 21.73 -8.05
C ALA A 37 16.43 22.06 -7.75
N GLU A 38 17.32 21.07 -7.71
CA GLU A 38 18.76 21.31 -7.54
C GLU A 38 19.32 22.15 -8.69
N ASN A 39 18.95 21.86 -9.94
CA ASN A 39 19.32 22.69 -11.08
C ASN A 39 18.82 24.12 -10.94
N PHE A 40 17.55 24.33 -10.57
CA PHE A 40 17.02 25.68 -10.37
C PHE A 40 17.76 26.46 -9.28
N LYS A 41 18.23 25.79 -8.21
CA LYS A 41 19.06 26.44 -7.18
C LYS A 41 20.39 26.90 -7.75
N VAL A 42 21.07 26.05 -8.51
CA VAL A 42 22.34 26.39 -9.19
C VAL A 42 22.14 27.57 -10.13
N PHE A 43 21.00 27.64 -10.82
CA PHE A 43 20.66 28.74 -11.72
C PHE A 43 20.12 30.00 -11.02
N GLY A 44 20.07 30.03 -9.69
CA GLY A 44 19.55 31.18 -8.91
C GLY A 44 18.01 31.33 -8.92
N ASP A 45 17.30 30.37 -9.49
CA ASP A 45 15.84 30.32 -9.64
C ASP A 45 15.15 29.66 -8.42
N PHE A 46 15.43 30.13 -7.20
CA PHE A 46 14.94 29.51 -5.94
C PHE A 46 13.42 29.38 -5.84
N ASP A 47 12.67 30.34 -6.40
CA ASP A 47 11.21 30.27 -6.46
C ASP A 47 10.72 29.09 -7.32
N LYS A 48 11.40 28.83 -8.44
CA LYS A 48 11.08 27.67 -9.28
C LYS A 48 11.48 26.39 -8.57
N ALA A 49 12.61 26.35 -7.87
CA ALA A 49 13.00 25.18 -7.07
C ALA A 49 11.93 24.82 -6.02
N ARG A 50 11.41 25.81 -5.28
CA ARG A 50 10.33 25.59 -4.30
C ARG A 50 9.04 25.12 -4.97
N LYS A 51 8.64 25.74 -6.08
CA LYS A 51 7.45 25.33 -6.84
C LYS A 51 7.59 23.92 -7.38
N THR A 52 8.76 23.54 -7.89
CA THR A 52 9.05 22.19 -8.36
C THR A 52 8.80 21.16 -7.27
N TRP A 53 9.32 21.36 -6.05
CA TRP A 53 9.06 20.45 -4.93
C TRP A 53 7.58 20.29 -4.61
N ILE A 54 6.84 21.41 -4.53
CA ILE A 54 5.39 21.36 -4.24
C ILE A 54 4.66 20.57 -5.33
N ILE A 55 4.95 20.88 -6.60
CA ILE A 55 4.30 20.25 -7.75
C ILE A 55 4.62 18.75 -7.79
N THR A 56 5.87 18.34 -7.58
CA THR A 56 6.24 16.93 -7.68
C THR A 56 5.74 16.11 -6.50
N ILE A 57 5.69 16.68 -5.28
CA ILE A 57 5.05 16.01 -4.13
C ILE A 57 3.56 15.78 -4.42
N LEU A 58 2.84 16.82 -4.88
CA LEU A 58 1.43 16.69 -5.24
C LEU A 58 1.21 15.70 -6.39
N ALA A 59 2.07 15.73 -7.42
CA ALA A 59 2.01 14.80 -8.54
C ALA A 59 2.27 13.36 -8.09
N THR A 60 3.22 13.13 -7.19
CA THR A 60 3.48 11.80 -6.61
C THR A 60 2.26 11.31 -5.86
N ILE A 61 1.70 12.10 -4.92
CA ILE A 61 0.50 11.71 -4.18
C ILE A 61 -0.65 11.40 -5.15
N PHE A 62 -0.85 12.23 -6.17
CA PHE A 62 -1.90 12.03 -7.17
C PHE A 62 -1.69 10.76 -8.00
N ILE A 63 -0.50 10.54 -8.56
CA ILE A 63 -0.19 9.37 -9.39
C ILE A 63 -0.35 8.08 -8.58
N PHE A 64 0.23 8.01 -7.39
CA PHE A 64 0.11 6.81 -6.55
C PHE A 64 -1.31 6.63 -6.03
N GLY A 65 -2.00 7.71 -5.67
CA GLY A 65 -3.43 7.67 -5.33
C GLY A 65 -4.28 7.08 -6.46
N LEU A 66 -4.03 7.48 -7.71
CA LEU A 66 -4.70 6.87 -8.86
C LEU A 66 -4.36 5.39 -9.01
N ILE A 67 -3.10 5.00 -8.83
CA ILE A 67 -2.67 3.59 -8.90
C ILE A 67 -3.42 2.74 -7.87
N PHE A 68 -3.58 3.23 -6.63
CA PHE A 68 -4.33 2.53 -5.59
C PHE A 68 -5.84 2.41 -5.87
N LEU A 69 -6.40 3.26 -6.74
CA LEU A 69 -7.80 3.20 -7.13
C LEU A 69 -8.06 2.26 -8.31
N ILE A 70 -7.01 1.71 -8.93
CA ILE A 70 -7.14 0.78 -10.05
C ILE A 70 -7.59 -0.58 -9.52
N PRO A 71 -8.76 -1.10 -9.94
CA PRO A 71 -9.21 -2.43 -9.55
C PRO A 71 -8.24 -3.54 -10.00
N GLU A 72 -8.09 -4.57 -9.17
CA GLU A 72 -7.15 -5.69 -9.43
C GLU A 72 -7.45 -6.47 -10.71
N ASN A 73 -8.69 -6.43 -11.21
CA ASN A 73 -9.07 -7.09 -12.46
C ASN A 73 -8.58 -6.35 -13.71
N ILE A 74 -7.98 -5.16 -13.58
CA ILE A 74 -7.42 -4.39 -14.70
C ILE A 74 -5.92 -4.64 -14.79
N ASN A 75 -5.50 -5.38 -15.83
CA ASN A 75 -4.09 -5.62 -16.12
C ASN A 75 -3.45 -4.43 -16.85
N ILE A 76 -2.77 -3.56 -16.11
CA ILE A 76 -2.00 -2.44 -16.67
C ILE A 76 -0.52 -2.82 -16.67
N PRO A 77 0.18 -2.75 -17.83
CA PRO A 77 1.62 -2.95 -17.87
C PRO A 77 2.39 -2.05 -16.89
N ASN A 78 3.24 -2.65 -16.06
CA ASN A 78 3.99 -1.97 -14.98
C ASN A 78 4.85 -0.78 -15.44
N MET A 79 5.18 -0.69 -16.73
CA MET A 79 5.99 0.38 -17.31
C MET A 79 5.18 1.61 -17.76
N ILE A 80 3.84 1.52 -17.84
CA ILE A 80 3.02 2.64 -18.35
C ILE A 80 3.19 3.89 -17.49
N PHE A 81 3.02 3.77 -16.18
CA PHE A 81 3.20 4.92 -15.28
C PHE A 81 4.63 5.47 -15.32
N PRO A 82 5.69 4.62 -15.23
CA PRO A 82 7.06 5.05 -15.45
C PRO A 82 7.33 5.84 -16.71
N ILE A 83 6.83 5.36 -17.85
CA ILE A 83 7.02 6.03 -19.13
C ILE A 83 6.29 7.38 -19.16
N ILE A 84 5.08 7.46 -18.61
CA ILE A 84 4.29 8.69 -18.57
C ILE A 84 5.00 9.76 -17.75
N TYR A 85 5.36 9.47 -16.49
CA TYR A 85 5.98 10.50 -15.65
C TYR A 85 7.41 10.83 -16.11
N MET A 86 8.13 9.89 -16.73
CA MET A 86 9.41 10.14 -17.39
C MET A 86 9.24 11.13 -18.55
N GLY A 87 8.25 10.92 -19.41
CA GLY A 87 7.96 11.81 -20.54
C GLY A 87 7.58 13.23 -20.08
N ILE A 88 6.80 13.32 -19.01
CA ILE A 88 6.43 14.61 -18.39
C ILE A 88 7.67 15.33 -17.84
N ALA A 89 8.54 14.62 -17.11
CA ALA A 89 9.78 15.19 -16.57
C ALA A 89 10.73 15.65 -17.69
N ALA A 90 10.89 14.85 -18.75
CA ALA A 90 11.69 15.21 -19.92
C ALA A 90 11.13 16.47 -20.59
N TYR A 91 9.81 16.53 -20.83
CA TYR A 91 9.14 17.70 -21.39
C TYR A 91 9.40 18.97 -20.56
N PHE A 92 9.23 18.90 -19.24
CA PHE A 92 9.42 20.07 -18.38
C PHE A 92 10.90 20.47 -18.23
N THR A 93 11.80 19.50 -18.20
CA THR A 93 13.25 19.77 -18.22
C THR A 93 13.62 20.52 -19.49
N LYS A 94 13.15 20.03 -20.64
CA LYS A 94 13.37 20.68 -21.92
C LYS A 94 12.82 22.11 -21.94
N LYS A 95 11.57 22.27 -21.52
CA LYS A 95 10.89 23.57 -21.52
C LYS A 95 11.54 24.62 -20.60
N TYR A 96 12.02 24.22 -19.43
CA TYR A 96 12.43 25.17 -18.39
C TYR A 96 13.93 25.23 -18.10
N GLN A 97 14.69 24.19 -18.45
CA GLN A 97 16.10 24.07 -18.07
C GLN A 97 17.05 23.80 -19.25
N GLU A 98 16.59 23.39 -20.44
CA GLU A 98 17.46 23.05 -21.59
C GLU A 98 18.50 24.13 -21.89
N LYS A 99 18.05 25.38 -22.06
CA LYS A 99 18.96 26.50 -22.35
C LYS A 99 20.03 26.68 -21.27
N GLN A 100 19.63 26.64 -19.99
CA GLN A 100 20.52 26.89 -18.86
C GLN A 100 21.51 25.74 -18.67
N ILE A 101 21.04 24.49 -18.83
CA ILE A 101 21.87 23.29 -18.81
C ILE A 101 22.93 23.35 -19.93
N ASN A 102 22.53 23.71 -21.16
CA ASN A 102 23.45 23.78 -22.28
C ASN A 102 24.50 24.88 -22.07
N THR A 103 24.08 26.09 -21.69
CA THR A 103 25.03 27.18 -21.37
C THR A 103 25.99 26.81 -20.25
N HIS A 104 25.52 26.13 -19.20
CA HIS A 104 26.39 25.65 -18.11
C HIS A 104 27.48 24.69 -18.61
N ILE A 105 27.10 23.74 -19.47
CA ILE A 105 28.03 22.74 -20.02
C ILE A 105 28.99 23.39 -21.05
N GLU A 106 28.48 24.27 -21.91
CA GLU A 106 29.28 25.01 -22.90
C GLU A 106 30.34 25.90 -22.24
N ASN A 107 30.01 26.48 -21.08
CA ASN A 107 30.93 27.29 -20.27
C ASN A 107 31.90 26.44 -19.42
N GLY A 108 31.96 25.12 -19.65
CA GLY A 108 32.86 24.21 -18.95
C GLY A 108 32.40 23.79 -17.55
N GLY A 109 31.15 24.07 -17.18
CA GLY A 109 30.57 23.69 -15.91
C GLY A 109 30.40 22.17 -15.75
N GLU A 110 30.64 21.66 -14.55
CA GLU A 110 30.55 20.24 -14.26
C GLU A 110 29.10 19.76 -14.05
N HIS A 111 28.88 18.47 -14.25
CA HIS A 111 27.61 17.80 -13.95
C HIS A 111 27.83 16.59 -13.06
N TYR A 112 26.76 16.16 -12.38
CA TYR A 112 26.82 14.97 -11.54
C TYR A 112 27.02 13.70 -12.36
N ASN A 113 27.81 12.77 -11.82
CA ASN A 113 28.05 11.48 -12.44
C ASN A 113 26.85 10.54 -12.27
N TRP A 114 26.87 9.44 -13.05
CA TRP A 114 25.81 8.43 -13.03
C TRP A 114 25.62 7.74 -11.67
N TRP A 115 26.68 7.60 -10.87
CA TRP A 115 26.57 6.97 -9.55
C TRP A 115 25.66 7.77 -8.62
N ARG A 116 25.80 9.11 -8.60
CA ARG A 116 24.91 9.96 -7.82
C ARG A 116 23.47 9.88 -8.33
N THR A 117 23.26 9.84 -9.65
CA THR A 117 21.91 9.68 -10.23
C THR A 117 21.25 8.38 -9.76
N LEU A 118 21.99 7.27 -9.80
CA LEU A 118 21.50 5.97 -9.32
C LEU A 118 21.22 5.97 -7.82
N LEU A 119 22.14 6.52 -7.02
CA LEU A 119 21.97 6.60 -5.56
C LEU A 119 20.73 7.39 -5.16
N ILE A 120 20.51 8.57 -5.77
CA ILE A 120 19.31 9.38 -5.50
C ILE A 120 18.05 8.65 -5.98
N SER A 121 18.13 7.91 -7.08
CA SER A 121 17.00 7.08 -7.55
C SER A 121 16.63 6.00 -6.54
N ILE A 122 17.62 5.31 -5.96
CA ILE A 122 17.43 4.31 -4.91
C ILE A 122 16.81 4.94 -3.65
N ILE A 123 17.26 6.14 -3.26
CA ILE A 123 16.66 6.89 -2.14
C ILE A 123 15.19 7.19 -2.45
N GLY A 124 14.87 7.65 -3.67
CA GLY A 124 13.50 7.90 -4.10
C GLY A 124 12.60 6.66 -4.00
N ILE A 125 13.08 5.51 -4.48
CA ILE A 125 12.38 4.22 -4.33
C ILE A 125 12.18 3.89 -2.85
N SER A 126 13.23 4.04 -2.03
CA SER A 126 13.17 3.72 -0.60
C SER A 126 12.17 4.57 0.15
N VAL A 127 12.07 5.86 -0.18
CA VAL A 127 11.05 6.77 0.38
C VAL A 127 9.64 6.33 0.00
N LEU A 128 9.42 5.96 -1.27
CA LEU A 128 8.13 5.49 -1.74
C LEU A 128 7.73 4.17 -1.09
N LEU A 129 8.64 3.19 -1.03
CA LEU A 129 8.41 1.91 -0.36
C LEU A 129 8.13 2.13 1.13
N GLY A 130 8.89 3.00 1.80
CA GLY A 130 8.66 3.36 3.19
C GLY A 130 7.25 3.93 3.42
N ALA A 131 6.77 4.80 2.54
CA ALA A 131 5.42 5.34 2.61
C ALA A 131 4.35 4.26 2.42
N VAL A 132 4.51 3.38 1.42
CA VAL A 132 3.57 2.27 1.16
C VAL A 132 3.52 1.30 2.34
N PHE A 133 4.67 0.86 2.85
CA PHE A 133 4.73 -0.02 4.02
C PHE A 133 4.13 0.64 5.27
N SER A 134 4.37 1.94 5.47
CA SER A 134 3.77 2.67 6.60
C SER A 134 2.25 2.67 6.52
N ILE A 135 1.68 2.92 5.33
CA ILE A 135 0.22 2.89 5.12
C ILE A 135 -0.34 1.48 5.35
N SER A 136 0.31 0.45 4.80
CA SER A 136 -0.10 -0.96 5.00
C SER A 136 -0.11 -1.31 6.48
N PHE A 137 0.98 -0.99 7.19
CA PHE A 137 1.11 -1.26 8.62
C PHE A 137 0.05 -0.53 9.45
N LEU A 138 -0.18 0.76 9.16
CA LEU A 138 -1.22 1.54 9.85
C LEU A 138 -2.62 0.99 9.58
N THR A 139 -2.88 0.48 8.39
CA THR A 139 -4.17 -0.11 8.02
C THR A 139 -4.40 -1.43 8.76
N GLU A 140 -3.41 -2.31 8.79
CA GLU A 140 -3.48 -3.56 9.57
C GLU A 140 -3.61 -3.29 11.07
N ALA A 141 -2.89 -2.29 11.59
CA ALA A 141 -3.00 -1.85 12.97
C ALA A 141 -4.41 -1.37 13.31
N ALA A 142 -4.96 -0.50 12.46
CA ALA A 142 -6.31 0.04 12.63
C ALA A 142 -7.38 -1.06 12.56
N ASN A 143 -7.15 -2.09 11.74
CA ASN A 143 -8.06 -3.22 11.58
C ASN A 143 -7.84 -4.33 12.63
N GLY A 144 -6.94 -4.16 13.60
CA GLY A 144 -6.71 -5.13 14.69
C GLY A 144 -6.00 -6.43 14.27
N ARG A 145 -5.55 -6.55 13.02
CA ARG A 145 -4.90 -7.74 12.44
C ARG A 145 -3.44 -7.94 12.89
N LEU A 146 -2.79 -6.92 13.45
CA LEU A 146 -1.39 -7.00 13.89
C LEU A 146 -1.16 -7.78 15.19
N ALA A 147 -2.22 -8.01 15.97
CA ALA A 147 -2.13 -8.68 17.26
C ALA A 147 -3.24 -9.72 17.35
N GLU A 148 -3.08 -10.78 16.57
CA GLU A 148 -3.95 -11.95 16.67
C GLU A 148 -3.50 -12.82 17.83
N SER A 149 -4.45 -13.33 18.59
CA SER A 149 -4.23 -14.33 19.63
C SER A 149 -5.02 -15.58 19.29
N THR A 150 -4.53 -16.75 19.72
CA THR A 150 -5.21 -18.03 19.46
C THR A 150 -5.47 -18.75 20.77
N LYS A 151 -6.70 -19.23 20.95
CA LYS A 151 -7.07 -20.13 22.06
C LYS A 151 -7.55 -21.47 21.52
N LYS A 152 -7.24 -22.53 22.28
CA LYS A 152 -7.58 -23.93 21.98
C LYS A 152 -8.67 -24.41 22.93
N TYR A 153 -9.65 -25.15 22.40
CA TYR A 153 -10.82 -25.63 23.13
C TYR A 153 -11.11 -27.11 22.86
N GLY A 154 -11.73 -27.78 23.83
CA GLY A 154 -12.14 -29.17 23.73
C GLY A 154 -10.97 -30.17 23.63
N THR A 155 -11.31 -31.45 23.46
CA THR A 155 -10.31 -32.54 23.36
C THR A 155 -9.59 -32.52 22.01
N MET A 156 -10.28 -32.08 20.96
CA MET A 156 -9.77 -31.97 19.60
C MET A 156 -8.90 -30.72 19.37
N ASN A 157 -8.70 -29.89 20.41
CA ASN A 157 -7.97 -28.62 20.34
C ASN A 157 -8.48 -27.70 19.23
N HIS A 158 -9.81 -27.48 19.15
CA HIS A 158 -10.38 -26.50 18.22
C HIS A 158 -9.77 -25.12 18.46
N GLU A 159 -9.45 -24.41 17.39
CA GLU A 159 -8.77 -23.13 17.46
C GLU A 159 -9.71 -21.98 17.12
N ILE A 160 -9.74 -20.98 18.00
CA ILE A 160 -10.27 -19.66 17.69
C ILE A 160 -9.07 -18.71 17.67
N ALA A 161 -8.70 -18.26 16.48
CA ALA A 161 -7.84 -17.11 16.30
C ALA A 161 -8.72 -15.85 16.36
N TYR A 162 -8.28 -14.80 17.05
CA TYR A 162 -9.10 -13.61 17.28
C TYR A 162 -8.28 -12.33 17.36
N GLN A 163 -8.92 -11.22 17.00
CA GLN A 163 -8.33 -9.88 17.10
C GLN A 163 -8.08 -9.49 18.56
N SER A 164 -6.94 -8.85 18.84
CA SER A 164 -6.55 -8.38 20.19
C SER A 164 -7.55 -7.47 20.90
N ASN A 165 -8.45 -6.81 20.17
CA ASN A 165 -9.51 -5.97 20.74
C ASN A 165 -10.64 -6.79 21.39
N ILE A 166 -10.66 -8.11 21.21
CA ILE A 166 -11.66 -9.02 21.79
C ILE A 166 -11.14 -9.57 23.12
N ASN A 167 -11.94 -9.47 24.17
CA ASN A 167 -11.57 -10.01 25.47
C ASN A 167 -11.59 -11.55 25.45
N GLU A 168 -10.61 -12.20 26.08
CA GLU A 168 -10.56 -13.67 26.18
C GLU A 168 -11.86 -14.30 26.68
N ASN A 169 -12.55 -13.68 27.65
CA ASN A 169 -13.83 -14.17 28.16
C ASN A 169 -14.95 -14.12 27.11
N GLU A 170 -14.86 -13.21 26.14
CA GLU A 170 -15.80 -13.17 25.01
C GLU A 170 -15.51 -14.31 24.03
N VAL A 171 -14.23 -14.60 23.80
CA VAL A 171 -13.80 -15.75 22.98
C VAL A 171 -14.25 -17.07 23.63
N ASP A 172 -14.12 -17.19 24.95
CA ASP A 172 -14.57 -18.38 25.71
C ASP A 172 -16.08 -18.59 25.56
N LYS A 173 -16.88 -17.51 25.55
CA LYS A 173 -18.33 -17.60 25.31
C LYS A 173 -18.65 -18.08 23.90
N ILE A 174 -17.89 -17.63 22.89
CA ILE A 174 -18.05 -18.08 21.50
C ILE A 174 -17.73 -19.58 21.40
N ALA A 175 -16.64 -20.03 22.03
CA ALA A 175 -16.30 -21.46 22.07
C ALA A 175 -17.40 -22.31 22.73
N VAL A 176 -17.91 -21.88 23.89
CA VAL A 176 -19.01 -22.57 24.58
C VAL A 176 -20.28 -22.62 23.72
N ALA A 177 -20.58 -21.55 22.97
CA ALA A 177 -21.70 -21.56 22.06
C ALA A 177 -21.48 -22.57 20.92
N PHE A 178 -20.28 -22.63 20.33
CA PHE A 178 -19.95 -23.63 19.31
C PHE A 178 -20.04 -25.08 19.80
N GLU A 179 -19.64 -25.35 21.04
CA GLU A 179 -19.83 -26.67 21.66
C GLU A 179 -21.31 -27.01 21.79
N LYS A 180 -22.14 -26.06 22.24
CA LYS A 180 -23.59 -26.25 22.40
C LYS A 180 -24.33 -26.40 21.07
N THR A 181 -23.81 -25.86 19.98
CA THR A 181 -24.34 -26.06 18.63
C THR A 181 -23.73 -27.27 17.93
N PHE A 182 -22.91 -28.08 18.63
CA PHE A 182 -22.20 -29.24 18.07
C PHE A 182 -21.28 -28.91 16.90
N PHE A 183 -20.88 -27.64 16.76
CA PHE A 183 -19.92 -27.25 15.73
C PHE A 183 -18.49 -27.56 16.17
N PHE A 184 -18.18 -27.32 17.43
CA PHE A 184 -17.00 -27.87 18.10
C PHE A 184 -17.42 -29.22 18.70
N ASP A 185 -16.99 -30.29 18.05
CA ASP A 185 -17.27 -31.67 18.40
C ASP A 185 -15.99 -32.51 18.50
N ASP A 186 -16.10 -33.72 19.08
CA ASP A 186 -14.95 -34.61 19.21
C ASP A 186 -14.64 -35.39 17.91
N ALA A 187 -15.19 -34.98 16.75
CA ALA A 187 -15.01 -35.71 15.49
C ALA A 187 -13.84 -35.17 14.67
N ILE A 188 -13.75 -33.84 14.50
CA ILE A 188 -12.66 -33.22 13.74
C ILE A 188 -12.28 -31.86 14.32
N THR A 189 -10.98 -31.58 14.41
CA THR A 189 -10.48 -30.27 14.81
C THR A 189 -11.01 -29.20 13.86
N LYS A 190 -11.50 -28.10 14.45
CA LYS A 190 -12.06 -26.95 13.73
C LYS A 190 -11.17 -25.75 13.97
N TYR A 191 -11.10 -24.89 12.96
CA TYR A 191 -10.35 -23.64 13.00
C TYR A 191 -11.31 -22.54 12.55
N VAL A 192 -11.45 -21.52 13.37
CA VAL A 192 -12.26 -20.34 13.07
C VAL A 192 -11.49 -19.07 13.41
N TYR A 193 -11.81 -18.01 12.69
CA TYR A 193 -11.27 -16.69 12.97
C TYR A 193 -12.38 -15.76 13.43
N LEU A 194 -12.16 -15.05 14.53
CA LEU A 194 -13.15 -14.20 15.19
C LEU A 194 -12.70 -12.74 15.15
N GLU A 195 -13.52 -11.91 14.51
CA GLU A 195 -13.38 -10.46 14.51
C GLU A 195 -14.56 -9.82 15.23
N LYS A 196 -14.34 -8.63 15.79
CA LYS A 196 -15.40 -7.85 16.41
C LYS A 196 -15.37 -6.42 15.89
N ILE A 197 -16.44 -6.06 15.19
CA ILE A 197 -16.65 -4.72 14.65
C ILE A 197 -17.87 -4.13 15.37
N ASP A 198 -17.63 -3.10 16.17
CA ASP A 198 -18.61 -2.50 17.09
C ASP A 198 -19.28 -3.57 17.98
N ASN A 199 -20.54 -3.88 17.69
CA ASN A 199 -21.36 -4.81 18.46
C ASN A 199 -21.64 -6.13 17.69
N THR A 200 -20.89 -6.37 16.61
CA THR A 200 -21.04 -7.53 15.73
C THR A 200 -19.83 -8.44 15.86
N TYR A 201 -20.06 -9.73 16.06
CA TYR A 201 -19.05 -10.77 15.90
C TYR A 201 -19.10 -11.31 14.48
N GLU A 202 -18.01 -11.16 13.75
CA GLU A 202 -17.83 -11.79 12.45
C GLU A 202 -16.93 -13.01 12.61
N ILE A 203 -17.46 -14.19 12.26
CA ILE A 203 -16.78 -15.46 12.46
C ILE A 203 -16.49 -16.08 11.09
N SER A 204 -15.22 -16.15 10.72
CA SER A 204 -14.79 -16.78 9.48
C SER A 204 -14.63 -18.29 9.66
N ILE A 205 -15.30 -19.05 8.79
CA ILE A 205 -15.28 -20.52 8.78
C ILE A 205 -14.88 -21.00 7.38
N SER A 206 -13.86 -21.85 7.30
CA SER A 206 -13.44 -22.45 6.04
C SER A 206 -14.52 -23.38 5.49
N CYS A 207 -14.82 -23.26 4.20
CA CYS A 207 -15.79 -24.12 3.51
C CYS A 207 -15.29 -24.56 2.13
N ASN A 208 -16.04 -25.45 1.48
CA ASN A 208 -15.82 -25.77 0.08
C ASN A 208 -16.38 -24.64 -0.82
N GLU A 209 -15.75 -24.43 -1.98
CA GLU A 209 -16.19 -23.42 -2.97
C GLU A 209 -17.63 -23.63 -3.46
N SER A 210 -18.14 -24.87 -3.45
CA SER A 210 -19.52 -25.19 -3.84
C SER A 210 -20.59 -24.43 -3.05
N VAL A 211 -20.28 -23.99 -1.81
CA VAL A 211 -21.21 -23.24 -0.95
C VAL A 211 -21.59 -21.86 -1.52
N LYS A 212 -20.76 -21.32 -2.42
CA LYS A 212 -21.01 -20.06 -3.11
C LYS A 212 -22.35 -20.08 -3.86
N ASP A 213 -22.57 -21.13 -4.64
CA ASP A 213 -23.71 -21.23 -5.56
C ASP A 213 -24.77 -22.24 -5.10
N ASP A 214 -24.45 -23.14 -4.17
CA ASP A 214 -25.38 -24.15 -3.67
C ASP A 214 -26.04 -23.71 -2.34
N ALA A 215 -27.34 -23.39 -2.43
CA ALA A 215 -28.16 -23.03 -1.27
C ALA A 215 -28.31 -24.17 -0.25
N ILE A 216 -28.27 -25.44 -0.69
CA ILE A 216 -28.36 -26.62 0.17
C ILE A 216 -27.05 -26.78 0.94
N ALA A 217 -25.91 -26.66 0.26
CA ALA A 217 -24.59 -26.71 0.91
C ALA A 217 -24.40 -25.59 1.95
N ALA A 218 -25.07 -24.46 1.79
CA ALA A 218 -25.05 -23.36 2.75
C ALA A 218 -25.96 -23.55 3.98
N GLN A 219 -27.00 -24.41 3.90
CA GLN A 219 -28.00 -24.54 4.97
C GLN A 219 -27.42 -24.86 6.36
N PRO A 220 -26.44 -25.79 6.50
CA PRO A 220 -25.87 -26.09 7.81
C PRO A 220 -25.26 -24.86 8.49
N PHE A 221 -24.66 -23.96 7.70
CA PHE A 221 -24.07 -22.72 8.22
C PHE A 221 -25.14 -21.68 8.56
N VAL A 222 -26.25 -21.62 7.82
CA VAL A 222 -27.40 -20.77 8.17
C VAL A 222 -27.96 -21.19 9.52
N GLN A 223 -28.19 -22.48 9.70
CA GLN A 223 -28.67 -23.03 10.97
C GLN A 223 -27.69 -22.77 12.11
N LEU A 224 -26.39 -23.01 11.89
CA LEU A 224 -25.34 -22.70 12.87
C LEU A 224 -25.38 -21.23 13.30
N ARG A 225 -25.49 -20.30 12.34
CA ARG A 225 -25.57 -18.86 12.62
C ARG A 225 -26.80 -18.52 13.46
N ASP A 226 -27.96 -19.05 13.08
CA ASP A 226 -29.22 -18.85 13.82
C ASP A 226 -29.13 -19.41 15.25
N ASP A 227 -28.52 -20.57 15.43
CA ASP A 227 -28.35 -21.19 16.74
C ASP A 227 -27.34 -20.42 17.60
N MET A 228 -26.23 -19.97 17.01
CA MET A 228 -25.25 -19.10 17.68
C MET A 228 -25.89 -17.78 18.13
N GLN A 229 -26.72 -17.16 17.28
CA GLN A 229 -27.36 -15.87 17.57
C GLN A 229 -28.22 -15.91 18.85
N LYS A 230 -28.79 -17.07 19.21
CA LYS A 230 -29.58 -17.26 20.45
C LYS A 230 -28.74 -17.07 21.72
N TYR A 231 -27.44 -17.33 21.67
CA TYR A 231 -26.52 -17.16 22.80
C TYR A 231 -26.01 -15.73 22.96
N PHE A 232 -26.18 -14.89 21.94
CA PHE A 232 -25.67 -13.52 21.89
C PHE A 232 -26.79 -12.52 21.56
N PRO A 233 -27.84 -12.37 22.38
CA PRO A 233 -29.01 -11.53 22.06
C PRO A 233 -28.67 -10.04 21.93
N HIS A 234 -27.53 -9.62 22.45
CA HIS A 234 -27.06 -8.23 22.41
C HIS A 234 -25.92 -8.02 21.41
N ASN A 235 -25.47 -9.04 20.69
CA ASN A 235 -24.42 -8.92 19.68
C ASN A 235 -24.89 -9.60 18.38
N LYS A 236 -24.69 -8.94 17.24
CA LYS A 236 -25.02 -9.57 15.95
C LYS A 236 -23.97 -10.64 15.63
N ILE A 237 -24.40 -11.85 15.24
CA ILE A 237 -23.51 -12.92 14.76
C ILE A 237 -23.57 -12.96 13.24
N ILE A 238 -22.40 -12.89 12.61
CA ILE A 238 -22.26 -13.03 11.16
C ILE A 238 -21.26 -14.15 10.89
N LEU A 239 -21.64 -15.11 10.04
CA LEU A 239 -20.68 -16.11 9.56
C LEU A 239 -20.16 -15.69 8.18
N LYS A 240 -18.84 -15.63 8.06
CA LYS A 240 -18.12 -15.42 6.80
C LYS A 240 -17.59 -16.78 6.34
N LEU A 241 -18.16 -17.30 5.26
CA LEU A 241 -17.69 -18.56 4.69
C LEU A 241 -16.55 -18.24 3.72
N VAL A 242 -15.38 -18.81 3.99
CA VAL A 242 -14.13 -18.48 3.30
C VAL A 242 -13.51 -19.69 2.61
N VAL A 243 -12.86 -19.45 1.48
CA VAL A 243 -12.15 -20.48 0.70
C VAL A 243 -10.69 -20.07 0.55
N ASP A 244 -9.77 -20.97 0.88
CA ASP A 244 -8.30 -20.80 0.86
C ASP A 244 -7.72 -19.77 1.83
N ASN A 245 -8.29 -18.56 1.93
CA ASN A 245 -7.82 -17.49 2.83
C ASN A 245 -8.99 -16.64 3.37
N LEU A 246 -8.72 -15.84 4.42
CA LEU A 246 -9.73 -15.04 5.11
C LEU A 246 -10.38 -13.93 4.27
N ASP A 247 -9.70 -13.47 3.22
CA ASP A 247 -10.18 -12.37 2.38
C ASP A 247 -11.10 -12.88 1.24
N ASN A 248 -11.02 -14.17 0.88
CA ASN A 248 -11.90 -14.80 -0.11
C ASN A 248 -13.21 -15.29 0.53
N VAL A 249 -14.06 -14.34 0.93
CA VAL A 249 -15.40 -14.62 1.48
C VAL A 249 -16.36 -14.96 0.35
N VAL A 250 -16.73 -16.23 0.23
CA VAL A 250 -17.66 -16.71 -0.80
C VAL A 250 -19.13 -16.53 -0.42
N LYS A 251 -19.42 -16.42 0.88
CA LYS A 251 -20.79 -16.17 1.37
C LYS A 251 -20.78 -15.51 2.75
N ARG A 252 -21.66 -14.52 2.94
CA ARG A 252 -21.91 -13.87 4.23
C ARG A 252 -23.31 -14.25 4.70
N ILE A 253 -23.41 -14.80 5.90
CA ILE A 253 -24.66 -15.23 6.52
C ILE A 253 -24.92 -14.33 7.73
N GLU A 254 -26.05 -13.64 7.73
CA GLU A 254 -26.45 -12.63 8.73
C GLU A 254 -27.73 -13.01 9.44
#